data_AF-A0A0S4QK17-F1
#
_entry.id   AF-A0A0S4QK17-F1
#
_cell.length_a   1.000
_cell.length_b   1.000
_cell.length_c   1.000
_cell.angle_alpha   90.00
_cell.angle_beta   90.00
_cell.angle_gamma   90.00
#
_symmetry.space_group_name_H-M   'P 1'
#
loop_
_entity.id
_entity.type
_entity.pdbx_description
1 polymer ?
#
loop_
_entity_poly.entity_id
_entity_poly.type
_entity_poly.pdbx_seq_one_letter_code
_entity_poly.pdbx_strand_id
1 'polypeptide(L)'
;MPSPSHPRPVDPDVDLSDPGEQVELRPAPWPVLGAIAVGGALGALARRGLAVAFPHEPGGFDGATLAINTSGCFLIGVLMELVATVWAGRRLVRPFLGVGVLGGYTTFSTYVIDVQQSVDAGAVDTALVFLAVSVIAALAAVATGSALAERALRRQAPTVANPDLGPGLSADTHADVGGVARECDGGGCGSGGGAR
;
A
#
# COMPACT_ATOMS: atom_id res chain seq x y z
N MET A 1 13.47 -2.25 42.68
CA MET A 1 12.17 -2.70 42.16
C MET A 1 11.75 -1.74 41.06
N PRO A 2 11.52 -2.18 39.82
CA PRO A 2 10.95 -1.32 38.79
C PRO A 2 9.46 -1.08 39.09
N SER A 3 9.04 0.18 39.09
CA SER A 3 7.65 0.61 39.29
C SER A 3 6.75 0.12 38.15
N PRO A 4 5.48 -0.25 38.41
CA PRO A 4 4.55 -0.68 37.37
C PRO A 4 4.15 0.50 36.47
N SER A 5 4.35 0.36 35.16
CA SER A 5 3.97 1.38 34.16
C SER A 5 2.45 1.44 33.99
N HIS A 6 1.86 2.54 34.46
CA HIS A 6 0.46 2.89 34.25
C HIS A 6 0.18 3.07 32.74
N PRO A 7 -0.90 2.52 32.16
CA PRO A 7 -1.30 2.84 30.80
C PRO A 7 -1.56 4.35 30.70
N ARG A 8 -0.90 5.01 29.74
CA ARG A 8 -1.03 6.46 29.55
C ARG A 8 -2.48 6.84 29.23
N PRO A 9 -3.06 7.84 29.90
CA PRO A 9 -4.35 8.40 29.54
C PRO A 9 -4.35 8.95 28.12
N VAL A 10 -5.49 8.83 27.44
CA VAL A 10 -5.75 9.49 26.16
C VAL A 10 -5.74 11.00 26.39
N ASP A 11 -4.89 11.71 25.66
CA ASP A 11 -4.69 13.16 25.76
C ASP A 11 -5.91 13.92 25.17
N PRO A 12 -6.63 14.73 25.97
CA PRO A 12 -7.85 15.41 25.55
C PRO A 12 -7.60 16.75 24.84
N ASP A 13 -6.34 17.15 24.63
CA ASP A 13 -5.98 18.50 24.18
C ASP A 13 -6.13 18.75 22.66
N VAL A 14 -7.00 17.99 21.97
CA VAL A 14 -7.39 18.30 20.58
C VAL A 14 -8.44 19.41 20.61
N ASP A 15 -8.00 20.66 20.48
CA ASP A 15 -8.89 21.80 20.43
C ASP A 15 -9.45 22.02 19.01
N LEU A 16 -10.64 21.49 18.78
CA LEU A 16 -11.39 21.67 17.52
C LEU A 16 -11.79 23.13 17.26
N SER A 17 -11.46 24.08 18.14
CA SER A 17 -11.75 25.51 18.00
C SER A 17 -10.63 26.28 17.30
N ASP A 18 -9.42 25.71 17.19
CA ASP A 18 -8.28 26.34 16.51
C ASP A 18 -8.34 26.08 14.99
N PRO A 19 -8.46 27.11 14.13
CA PRO A 19 -8.43 26.97 12.68
C PRO A 19 -7.14 26.31 12.15
N GLY A 20 -6.02 26.43 12.86
CA GLY A 20 -4.73 25.82 12.50
C GLY A 20 -4.74 24.29 12.63
N GLU A 21 -5.31 23.76 13.72
CA GLU A 21 -5.48 22.31 13.92
C GLU A 21 -6.62 21.73 13.07
N GLN A 22 -7.67 22.53 12.77
CA GLN A 22 -8.71 22.13 11.81
C GLN A 22 -8.17 21.93 10.38
N VAL A 23 -7.15 22.70 9.97
CA VAL A 23 -6.48 22.53 8.66
C VAL A 23 -5.62 21.27 8.63
N GLU A 24 -5.10 20.83 9.79
CA GLU A 24 -4.38 19.57 9.95
C GLU A 24 -5.31 18.34 9.94
N LEU A 25 -6.58 18.50 10.38
CA LEU A 25 -7.66 17.50 10.34
C LEU A 25 -8.26 17.20 8.94
N ARG A 26 -7.60 17.72 7.90
CA ARG A 26 -7.77 17.44 6.46
C ARG A 26 -9.03 18.04 5.82
N PRO A 27 -8.90 18.63 4.61
CA PRO A 27 -10.03 18.65 3.70
C PRO A 27 -10.47 17.20 3.47
N ALA A 28 -11.71 16.88 3.85
CA ALA A 28 -12.30 15.57 3.60
C ALA A 28 -12.02 15.20 2.13
N PRO A 29 -11.25 14.13 1.85
CA PRO A 29 -10.93 13.77 0.49
C PRO A 29 -12.16 13.01 -0.05
N TRP A 30 -13.28 13.71 -0.21
CA TRP A 30 -14.52 13.20 -0.78
C TRP A 30 -14.30 12.38 -2.06
N PRO A 31 -13.36 12.75 -2.96
CA PRO A 31 -13.03 11.90 -4.11
C PRO A 31 -12.44 10.54 -3.73
N VAL A 32 -11.61 10.48 -2.68
CA VAL A 32 -11.04 9.22 -2.15
C VAL A 32 -12.13 8.37 -1.51
N LEU A 33 -13.00 8.97 -0.69
CA LEU A 33 -14.11 8.26 -0.05
C LEU A 33 -15.10 7.72 -1.10
N GLY A 34 -15.45 8.54 -2.10
CA GLY A 34 -16.28 8.13 -3.23
C GLY A 34 -15.65 6.98 -4.02
N ALA A 35 -14.34 7.04 -4.28
CA ALA A 35 -13.61 5.96 -4.94
C ALA A 35 -13.63 4.66 -4.12
N ILE A 36 -13.39 4.73 -2.80
CA ILE A 36 -13.47 3.56 -1.92
C ILE A 36 -14.89 2.98 -1.93
N ALA A 37 -15.92 3.81 -1.83
CA ALA A 37 -17.31 3.37 -1.79
C ALA A 37 -17.73 2.66 -3.09
N VAL A 38 -17.43 3.25 -4.25
CA VAL A 38 -17.73 2.65 -5.56
C VAL A 38 -16.95 1.35 -5.74
N GLY A 39 -15.66 1.34 -5.42
CA GLY A 39 -14.84 0.13 -5.48
C GLY A 39 -15.37 -0.96 -4.56
N GLY A 40 -15.72 -0.61 -3.32
CA GLY A 40 -16.26 -1.51 -2.31
C GLY A 40 -17.57 -2.15 -2.75
N ALA A 41 -18.48 -1.36 -3.33
CA ALA A 41 -19.73 -1.87 -3.89
C ALA A 41 -19.46 -2.90 -5.00
N LEU A 42 -18.55 -2.58 -5.94
CA LEU A 42 -18.18 -3.52 -7.01
C LEU A 42 -17.57 -4.82 -6.48
N GLY A 43 -16.65 -4.71 -5.51
CA GLY A 43 -16.03 -5.87 -4.86
C GLY A 43 -17.05 -6.75 -4.14
N ALA A 44 -17.95 -6.14 -3.35
CA ALA A 44 -18.97 -6.86 -2.61
C ALA A 44 -19.98 -7.56 -3.54
N LEU A 45 -20.36 -6.92 -4.65
CA LEU A 45 -21.23 -7.50 -5.66
C LEU A 45 -20.56 -8.67 -6.39
N ALA A 46 -19.28 -8.53 -6.75
CA ALA A 46 -18.51 -9.63 -7.35
C ALA A 46 -18.39 -10.83 -6.39
N ARG A 47 -18.07 -10.58 -5.12
CA ARG A 47 -18.05 -11.59 -4.07
C ARG A 47 -19.40 -12.29 -3.96
N ARG A 48 -20.49 -11.52 -3.90
CA ARG A 48 -21.85 -12.08 -3.81
C ARG A 48 -22.20 -12.91 -5.05
N GLY A 49 -21.80 -12.45 -6.24
CA GLY A 49 -22.00 -13.20 -7.48
C GLY A 49 -21.29 -14.55 -7.47
N LEU A 50 -20.03 -14.60 -7.01
CA LEU A 50 -19.28 -15.85 -6.86
C LEU A 50 -19.92 -16.79 -5.84
N ALA A 51 -20.33 -16.27 -4.67
CA ALA A 51 -21.00 -17.08 -3.64
C ALA A 51 -22.33 -17.68 -4.13
N VAL A 52 -23.06 -16.98 -5.01
CA VAL A 52 -24.30 -17.50 -5.62
C VAL A 52 -24.00 -18.52 -6.73
N ALA A 53 -22.92 -18.31 -7.49
CA ALA A 53 -22.52 -19.22 -8.57
C ALA A 53 -21.95 -20.56 -8.06
N PHE A 54 -21.32 -20.54 -6.87
CA PHE A 54 -20.70 -21.70 -6.24
C PHE A 54 -21.27 -21.89 -4.83
N PRO A 55 -22.53 -22.35 -4.70
CA PRO A 55 -23.13 -22.59 -3.39
C PRO A 55 -22.45 -23.75 -2.68
N HIS A 56 -22.40 -23.69 -1.35
CA HIS A 56 -21.94 -24.78 -0.50
C HIS A 56 -22.99 -25.12 0.56
N GLU A 57 -22.94 -26.35 1.08
CA GLU A 57 -23.81 -26.78 2.18
C GLU A 57 -23.32 -26.22 3.53
N PRO A 58 -24.22 -25.83 4.45
CA PRO A 58 -23.86 -25.39 5.79
C PRO A 58 -22.99 -26.42 6.52
N GLY A 59 -21.87 -25.98 7.09
CA GLY A 59 -20.90 -26.85 7.77
C GLY A 59 -19.95 -27.64 6.85
N GLY A 60 -20.03 -27.40 5.53
CA GLY A 60 -19.08 -27.89 4.54
C GLY A 60 -17.94 -26.91 4.24
N PHE A 61 -17.00 -27.33 3.40
CA PHE A 61 -15.89 -26.51 2.94
C PHE A 61 -16.34 -25.51 1.87
N ASP A 62 -16.34 -24.21 2.18
CA ASP A 62 -16.66 -23.16 1.21
C ASP A 62 -15.47 -22.86 0.28
N GLY A 63 -15.44 -23.57 -0.85
CA GLY A 63 -14.46 -23.34 -1.91
C GLY A 63 -14.57 -21.95 -2.56
N ALA A 64 -15.74 -21.32 -2.55
CA ALA A 64 -15.93 -19.99 -3.10
C ALA A 64 -15.22 -18.96 -2.23
N THR A 65 -15.44 -18.99 -0.91
CA THR A 65 -14.75 -18.09 0.03
C THR A 65 -13.25 -18.29 0.01
N LEU A 66 -12.75 -19.54 -0.07
CA LEU A 66 -11.32 -19.79 -0.26
C LEU A 66 -10.79 -19.11 -1.53
N ALA A 67 -11.46 -19.33 -2.67
CA ALA A 67 -11.03 -18.78 -3.96
C ALA A 67 -11.07 -17.25 -3.97
N ILE A 68 -12.10 -16.66 -3.39
CA ILE A 68 -12.26 -15.21 -3.24
C ILE A 68 -11.09 -14.62 -2.44
N ASN A 69 -10.82 -15.16 -1.26
CA ASN A 69 -9.75 -14.64 -0.39
C ASN A 69 -8.37 -14.87 -1.01
N THR A 70 -8.12 -16.06 -1.56
CA THR A 70 -6.83 -16.41 -2.18
C THR A 70 -6.54 -15.55 -3.40
N SER A 71 -7.52 -15.39 -4.30
CA SER A 71 -7.36 -14.53 -5.48
C SER A 71 -7.23 -13.06 -5.10
N GLY A 72 -7.95 -12.59 -4.07
CA GLY A 72 -7.79 -11.22 -3.56
C GLY A 72 -6.39 -10.97 -2.98
N CYS A 73 -5.85 -11.94 -2.24
CA CYS A 73 -4.48 -11.95 -1.73
C CYS A 73 -3.43 -11.94 -2.85
N PHE A 74 -3.64 -12.70 -3.93
CA PHE A 74 -2.79 -12.62 -5.11
C PHE A 74 -2.82 -11.23 -5.74
N LEU A 75 -4.02 -10.69 -5.95
CA LEU A 75 -4.23 -9.40 -6.60
C LEU A 75 -3.66 -8.24 -5.79
N ILE A 76 -3.75 -8.25 -4.45
CA ILE A 76 -3.15 -7.20 -3.62
C ILE A 76 -1.62 -7.24 -3.70
N GLY A 77 -1.02 -8.43 -3.77
CA GLY A 77 0.42 -8.60 -3.98
C GLY A 77 0.89 -7.98 -5.29
N VAL A 78 0.16 -8.23 -6.39
CA VAL A 78 0.41 -7.60 -7.70
C VAL A 78 0.18 -6.09 -7.66
N LEU A 79 -0.92 -5.65 -7.04
CA LEU A 79 -1.31 -4.24 -7.00
C LEU A 79 -0.27 -3.38 -6.29
N MET A 80 0.32 -3.87 -5.18
CA MET A 80 1.33 -3.10 -4.45
C MET A 80 2.55 -2.81 -5.32
N GLU A 81 3.02 -3.77 -6.11
CA GLU A 81 4.15 -3.58 -7.03
C GLU A 81 3.81 -2.59 -8.15
N LEU A 82 2.62 -2.71 -8.76
CA LEU A 82 2.20 -1.81 -9.83
C LEU A 82 1.95 -0.38 -9.34
N VAL A 83 1.39 -0.21 -8.14
CA VAL A 83 1.18 1.11 -7.54
C VAL A 83 2.52 1.76 -7.20
N ALA A 84 3.50 0.98 -6.72
CA ALA A 84 4.82 1.49 -6.39
C ALA A 84 5.62 1.92 -7.62
N THR A 85 5.45 1.25 -8.76
CA THR A 85 6.30 1.44 -9.95
C THR A 85 5.59 2.19 -11.08
N VAL A 86 4.43 1.70 -11.54
CA VAL A 86 3.72 2.21 -12.72
C VAL A 86 2.79 3.36 -12.38
N TRP A 87 2.13 3.31 -11.22
CA TRP A 87 1.09 4.27 -10.82
C TRP A 87 1.47 5.17 -9.65
N ALA A 88 2.77 5.38 -9.39
CA ALA A 88 3.27 6.16 -8.27
C ALA A 88 2.66 7.58 -8.16
N GLY A 89 2.21 8.17 -9.27
CA GLY A 89 1.54 9.48 -9.31
C GLY A 89 0.00 9.47 -9.18
N ARG A 90 -0.66 8.31 -9.22
CA ARG A 90 -2.14 8.23 -9.26
C ARG A 90 -2.74 7.99 -7.87
N ARG A 91 -3.00 9.07 -7.14
CA ARG A 91 -3.53 9.03 -5.74
C ARG A 91 -4.82 8.22 -5.54
N LEU A 92 -5.68 8.08 -6.55
CA LEU A 92 -6.97 7.38 -6.42
C LEU A 92 -6.91 5.87 -6.70
N VAL A 93 -5.86 5.36 -7.34
CA VAL A 93 -5.79 3.94 -7.73
C VAL A 93 -5.71 3.04 -6.51
N ARG A 94 -4.84 3.38 -5.55
CA ARG A 94 -4.67 2.63 -4.31
C ARG A 94 -5.94 2.56 -3.45
N PRO A 95 -6.64 3.68 -3.14
CA PRO A 95 -7.89 3.61 -2.39
C PRO A 95 -9.02 2.93 -3.17
N PHE A 96 -9.14 3.16 -4.49
CA PHE A 96 -10.18 2.50 -5.30
C PHE A 96 -9.99 0.98 -5.38
N LEU A 97 -8.82 0.51 -5.83
CA LEU A 97 -8.58 -0.91 -6.07
C LEU A 97 -8.23 -1.68 -4.79
N GLY A 98 -7.38 -1.11 -3.95
CA GLY A 98 -6.89 -1.79 -2.75
C GLY A 98 -7.94 -1.81 -1.65
N VAL A 99 -8.38 -0.64 -1.19
CA VAL A 99 -9.34 -0.54 -0.07
C VAL A 99 -10.77 -0.80 -0.56
N GLY A 100 -11.16 -0.22 -1.70
CA GLY A 100 -12.48 -0.42 -2.28
C GLY A 100 -12.67 -1.83 -2.83
N VAL A 101 -12.21 -2.09 -4.06
CA VAL A 101 -12.51 -3.33 -4.78
C VAL A 101 -12.02 -4.56 -4.04
N LEU A 102 -10.74 -4.64 -3.69
CA LEU A 102 -10.19 -5.82 -3.01
C LEU A 102 -10.71 -5.96 -1.58
N GLY A 103 -10.90 -4.85 -0.85
CA GLY A 103 -11.49 -4.88 0.49
C GLY A 103 -12.96 -5.33 0.49
N GLY A 104 -13.76 -4.92 -0.51
CA GLY A 104 -15.13 -5.38 -0.69
C GLY A 104 -15.23 -6.81 -1.23
N TYR A 105 -14.26 -7.22 -2.06
CA TYR A 105 -14.21 -8.54 -2.68
C TYR A 105 -13.82 -9.64 -1.69
N THR A 106 -12.83 -9.40 -0.84
CA THR A 106 -12.38 -10.38 0.17
C THR A 106 -13.25 -10.36 1.43
N THR A 107 -13.33 -11.47 2.17
CA THR A 107 -14.16 -11.58 3.37
C THR A 107 -13.52 -12.46 4.45
N PHE A 108 -13.25 -11.88 5.62
CA PHE A 108 -12.84 -12.65 6.79
C PHE A 108 -14.05 -13.10 7.64
N SER A 109 -15.12 -12.29 7.70
CA SER A 109 -16.30 -12.60 8.51
C SER A 109 -17.04 -13.84 8.00
N THR A 110 -17.25 -13.95 6.69
CA THR A 110 -17.88 -15.14 6.09
C THR A 110 -17.05 -16.39 6.38
N TYR A 111 -15.74 -16.30 6.16
CA TYR A 111 -14.81 -17.39 6.44
C TYR A 111 -14.88 -17.90 7.89
N VAL A 112 -14.89 -17.00 8.88
CA VAL A 112 -14.99 -17.40 10.29
C VAL A 112 -16.35 -18.01 10.62
N ILE A 113 -17.44 -17.51 10.02
CA ILE A 113 -18.78 -18.08 10.17
C ILE A 113 -18.82 -19.51 9.61
N ASP A 114 -18.21 -19.77 8.46
CA ASP A 114 -18.20 -21.12 7.86
C ASP A 114 -17.38 -22.11 8.69
N VAL A 115 -16.25 -21.66 9.24
CA VAL A 115 -15.45 -22.45 10.20
C VAL A 115 -16.28 -22.76 11.44
N GLN A 116 -17.01 -21.78 11.99
CA GLN A 116 -17.89 -21.99 13.14
C GLN A 116 -19.02 -22.98 12.82
N GLN A 117 -19.70 -22.83 11.68
CA GLN A 117 -20.76 -23.75 11.25
C GLN A 117 -20.23 -25.18 11.07
N SER A 118 -19.00 -25.34 10.59
CA SER A 118 -18.36 -26.66 10.46
C SER A 118 -18.13 -27.31 11.83
N VAL A 119 -17.74 -26.52 12.84
CA VAL A 119 -17.61 -27.00 14.22
C VAL A 119 -18.99 -27.38 14.80
N ASP A 120 -20.00 -26.53 14.61
CA ASP A 120 -21.36 -26.77 15.10
C ASP A 120 -22.00 -28.02 14.46
N ALA A 121 -21.64 -28.32 13.20
CA ALA A 121 -22.04 -29.54 12.50
C ALA A 121 -21.25 -30.80 12.93
N GLY A 122 -20.32 -30.68 13.88
CA GLY A 122 -19.46 -31.77 14.36
C GLY A 122 -18.28 -32.11 13.44
N ALA A 123 -18.07 -31.33 12.37
CA ALA A 123 -17.02 -31.52 11.37
C ALA A 123 -15.75 -30.72 11.73
N VAL A 124 -15.19 -30.97 12.92
CA VAL A 124 -14.01 -30.23 13.45
C VAL A 124 -12.78 -30.38 12.55
N ASP A 125 -12.56 -31.56 11.98
CA ASP A 125 -11.45 -31.80 11.05
C ASP A 125 -11.54 -30.90 9.81
N THR A 126 -12.74 -30.77 9.23
CA THR A 126 -13.01 -29.88 8.10
C THR A 126 -12.75 -28.42 8.47
N ALA A 127 -13.16 -27.99 9.66
CA ALA A 127 -12.94 -26.64 10.18
C ALA A 127 -11.43 -26.33 10.30
N LEU A 128 -10.65 -27.25 10.86
CA LEU A 128 -9.19 -27.12 11.01
C LEU A 128 -8.48 -27.09 9.65
N VAL A 129 -8.88 -27.96 8.73
CA VAL A 129 -8.33 -27.97 7.35
C VAL A 129 -8.65 -26.66 6.65
N PHE A 130 -9.90 -26.18 6.73
CA PHE A 130 -10.27 -24.91 6.09
C PHE A 130 -9.50 -23.73 6.68
N LEU A 131 -9.28 -23.73 7.99
CA LEU A 131 -8.51 -22.72 8.69
C LEU A 131 -7.06 -22.66 8.19
N ALA A 132 -6.39 -23.82 8.18
CA ALA A 132 -4.99 -23.92 7.78
C ALA A 132 -4.79 -23.63 6.29
N VAL A 133 -5.60 -24.24 5.43
CA VAL A 133 -5.49 -24.09 3.97
C VAL A 133 -5.71 -22.64 3.55
N SER A 134 -6.70 -21.96 4.13
CA SER A 134 -6.99 -20.56 3.78
C SER A 134 -5.82 -19.62 4.09
N VAL A 135 -5.19 -19.76 5.25
CA VAL A 135 -4.03 -18.94 5.64
C VAL A 135 -2.82 -19.24 4.77
N ILE A 136 -2.51 -20.52 4.56
CA ILE A 136 -1.37 -20.93 3.73
C ILE A 136 -1.55 -20.45 2.29
N ALA A 137 -2.74 -20.66 1.72
CA ALA A 137 -3.06 -20.22 0.36
C ALA A 137 -2.97 -18.70 0.22
N ALA A 138 -3.47 -17.93 1.19
CA ALA A 138 -3.38 -16.47 1.20
C ALA A 138 -1.94 -15.97 1.20
N LEU A 139 -1.08 -16.52 2.08
CA LEU A 139 0.33 -16.13 2.16
C LEU A 139 1.09 -16.50 0.88
N ALA A 140 0.88 -17.70 0.36
CA ALA A 140 1.47 -18.14 -0.91
C ALA A 140 1.00 -17.25 -2.08
N ALA A 141 -0.29 -16.90 -2.11
CA ALA A 141 -0.87 -16.04 -3.14
C ALA A 141 -0.28 -14.63 -3.14
N VAL A 142 -0.16 -13.98 -1.97
CA VAL A 142 0.49 -12.66 -1.88
C VAL A 142 1.94 -12.74 -2.38
N ALA A 143 2.72 -13.71 -1.86
CA ALA A 143 4.13 -13.84 -2.22
C ALA A 143 4.33 -14.09 -3.72
N THR A 144 3.52 -14.98 -4.31
CA THR A 144 3.58 -15.27 -5.75
C THR A 144 3.12 -14.10 -6.61
N GLY A 145 2.07 -13.38 -6.19
CA GLY A 145 1.57 -12.18 -6.87
C GLY A 145 2.62 -11.07 -6.93
N SER A 146 3.22 -10.74 -5.79
CA SER A 146 4.29 -9.75 -5.72
C SER A 146 5.51 -10.18 -6.54
N ALA A 147 5.99 -11.42 -6.38
CA ALA A 147 7.16 -11.91 -7.12
C ALA A 147 6.93 -11.93 -8.65
N LEU A 148 5.72 -12.27 -9.11
CA LEU A 148 5.39 -12.28 -10.53
C LEU A 148 5.34 -10.85 -11.09
N ALA A 149 4.68 -9.93 -10.39
CA ALA A 149 4.61 -8.52 -10.80
C ALA A 149 6.01 -7.90 -10.88
N GLU A 150 6.83 -8.10 -9.86
CA GLU A 150 8.20 -7.61 -9.79
C GLU A 150 9.07 -8.17 -10.94
N ARG A 151 8.96 -9.47 -11.24
CA ARG A 151 9.63 -10.10 -12.40
C ARG A 151 9.14 -9.54 -13.73
N ALA A 152 7.84 -9.33 -13.90
CA ALA A 152 7.26 -8.80 -15.12
C ALA A 152 7.69 -7.34 -15.37
N LEU A 153 7.79 -6.54 -14.31
CA LEU A 153 8.25 -5.15 -14.38
C LEU A 153 9.75 -5.07 -14.67
N ARG A 154 10.58 -5.91 -14.04
CA ARG A 154 12.01 -5.99 -14.35
C ARG A 154 12.30 -6.37 -15.80
N ARG A 155 11.53 -7.29 -16.38
CA ARG A 155 11.66 -7.66 -17.79
C ARG A 155 11.35 -6.51 -18.74
N GLN A 156 10.57 -5.53 -18.30
CA GLN A 156 10.20 -4.36 -19.09
C GLN A 156 11.18 -3.20 -18.94
N ALA A 157 12.10 -3.25 -17.96
CA ALA A 157 13.20 -2.31 -17.90
C ALA A 157 14.04 -2.49 -19.18
N PRO A 158 14.07 -1.51 -20.10
CA PRO A 158 14.86 -1.63 -21.31
C PRO A 158 16.30 -1.94 -20.92
N THR A 159 16.88 -2.96 -21.54
CA THR A 159 18.33 -3.11 -21.57
C THR A 159 18.87 -1.81 -22.13
N VAL A 160 19.38 -0.93 -21.26
CA VAL A 160 20.33 0.08 -21.70
C VAL A 160 21.60 -0.70 -22.03
N ALA A 161 21.57 -1.36 -23.18
CA ALA A 161 22.76 -1.77 -23.88
C ALA A 161 23.31 -0.47 -24.45
N ASN A 162 24.15 0.20 -23.67
CA ASN A 162 25.21 1.00 -24.24
C ASN A 162 26.53 0.67 -23.56
N PRO A 163 27.26 -0.36 -24.03
CA PRO A 163 28.65 -0.59 -23.66
C PRO A 163 29.64 0.39 -24.31
N ASP A 164 29.19 1.35 -25.14
CA ASP A 164 30.09 2.25 -25.90
C ASP A 164 30.50 3.54 -25.16
N LEU A 165 30.30 3.64 -23.84
CA LEU A 165 31.17 4.53 -23.05
C LEU A 165 32.52 3.84 -22.84
N GLY A 166 33.39 3.96 -23.85
CA GLY A 166 34.79 3.59 -23.74
C GLY A 166 35.51 4.36 -22.62
N PRO A 167 36.68 3.87 -22.15
CA PRO A 167 37.49 4.55 -21.15
C PRO A 167 38.14 5.78 -21.78
N GLY A 168 37.47 6.93 -21.72
CA GLY A 168 37.99 8.14 -22.37
C GLY A 168 37.15 9.37 -22.13
N LEU A 169 37.05 9.82 -20.88
CA LEU A 169 36.68 11.20 -20.51
C LEU A 169 37.26 11.51 -19.13
N SER A 170 38.60 11.51 -19.08
CA SER A 170 39.37 12.24 -18.08
C SER A 170 40.34 13.13 -18.83
N ALA A 171 40.31 14.42 -18.50
CA ALA A 171 41.21 15.51 -18.87
C ALA A 171 40.59 16.60 -19.77
N ASP A 172 40.83 17.83 -19.31
CA ASP A 172 40.82 19.09 -20.05
C ASP A 172 39.50 19.87 -20.13
N THR A 173 39.18 20.60 -19.05
CA THR A 173 38.87 22.03 -19.14
C THR A 173 39.17 22.71 -17.80
N HIS A 174 40.43 23.09 -17.61
CA HIS A 174 40.84 24.14 -16.67
C HIS A 174 41.43 25.29 -17.51
N ALA A 175 40.69 26.39 -17.62
CA ALA A 175 41.17 27.74 -17.94
C ALA A 175 40.03 28.69 -17.54
N ASP A 176 40.06 29.22 -16.32
CA ASP A 176 40.66 30.52 -15.98
C ASP A 176 39.80 31.70 -16.43
N VAL A 177 39.04 32.25 -15.48
CA VAL A 177 38.84 33.71 -15.35
C VAL A 177 38.80 34.04 -13.85
N GLY A 178 39.97 34.41 -13.32
CA GLY A 178 40.15 35.67 -12.58
C GLY A 178 39.30 35.95 -11.33
N GLY A 179 39.93 35.77 -10.17
CA GLY A 179 40.11 36.84 -9.18
C GLY A 179 38.89 37.35 -8.40
N VAL A 180 38.85 37.00 -7.11
CA VAL A 180 39.12 37.91 -5.97
C VAL A 180 38.58 37.22 -4.72
N ALA A 181 39.51 36.67 -3.92
CA ALA A 181 39.25 36.29 -2.55
C ALA A 181 39.03 37.57 -1.72
N ARG A 182 37.92 37.64 -0.96
CA ARG A 182 37.78 38.58 0.16
C ARG A 182 37.66 37.79 1.45
N GLU A 183 38.79 37.78 2.14
CA GLU A 183 38.95 37.57 3.57
C GLU A 183 37.95 38.44 4.34
N CYS A 184 37.17 37.84 5.24
CA CYS A 184 36.39 38.56 6.24
C CYS A 184 36.89 38.10 7.61
N ASP A 185 38.01 38.70 8.04
CA ASP A 185 38.42 38.68 9.44
C ASP A 185 37.62 39.75 10.21
N GLY A 186 37.44 39.52 11.50
CA GLY A 186 36.45 40.12 12.40
C GLY A 186 35.97 41.56 12.10
N GLY A 187 34.64 41.68 11.94
CA GLY A 187 33.90 42.88 12.34
C GLY A 187 33.61 43.93 11.26
N GLY A 188 32.80 43.57 10.26
CA GLY A 188 32.01 44.55 9.49
C GLY A 188 32.13 44.41 7.97
N CYS A 189 31.01 44.15 7.30
CA CYS A 189 30.88 44.35 5.86
C CYS A 189 29.58 45.12 5.60
N GLY A 190 29.71 46.43 5.35
CA GLY A 190 28.62 47.32 4.99
C GLY A 190 28.27 47.21 3.50
N SER A 191 26.98 47.15 3.20
CA SER A 191 26.45 47.17 1.84
C SER A 191 26.53 48.58 1.25
N GLY A 192 27.50 48.82 0.37
CA GLY A 192 27.58 50.05 -0.45
C GLY A 192 27.27 49.76 -1.91
N GLY A 193 26.00 49.82 -2.30
CA GLY A 193 25.56 49.79 -3.69
C GLY A 193 24.78 51.06 -4.01
N GLY A 194 25.38 51.99 -4.75
CA GLY A 194 24.65 53.16 -5.24
C GLY A 194 25.52 54.30 -5.78
N ALA A 195 25.38 54.52 -7.09
CA ALA A 195 25.53 55.77 -7.83
C ALA A 195 26.88 56.12 -8.52
N ARG A 196 26.76 56.13 -9.86
CA ARG A 196 27.45 56.91 -10.90
C ARG A 196 28.71 56.34 -11.52
#